data_AF-A0A661B924-F1
#
_entry.id   AF-A0A661B924-F1
#
_cell.length_a   1.000
_cell.length_b   1.000
_cell.length_c   1.000
_cell.angle_alpha   90.00
_cell.angle_beta   90.00
_cell.angle_gamma   90.00
#
_symmetry.space_group_name_H-M   'P 1'
#
loop_
_entity.id
_entity.type
_entity.pdbx_description
1 polymer ?
#
loop_
_entity_poly.entity_id
_entity_poly.type
_entity_poly.pdbx_seq_one_letter_code
_entity_poly.pdbx_strand_id
1 'polypeptide(L)'
;MRMSRDRKIARFDEKYRHKGGFAKFKQMVDELRTLEEIGAHFGFSRQNTAGLYRSFFGEPYNKIQMKRKDKRAREARRRSTDLTARLKEYKKQGKERSAKKTFYTKVVKDKAEQLGYNVELIAKRNSAVKMKINENMVNISGTNTETIYHIPRKRRPSIYYRFAITSRPVDYCIFVLDLGEEEGNDRYTYYIIPFEEIKHLTLITLKDRYSDYRRKRSGEPPSKYAKYRNAWQLLK
;
A
#
# COMPACT_ATOMS: atom_id res chain seq x y z
N MET A 1 -16.65 -16.96 -51.30
CA MET A 1 -17.68 -16.39 -50.40
C MET A 1 -17.25 -16.53 -48.94
N ARG A 2 -17.14 -15.44 -48.18
CA ARG A 2 -16.93 -15.52 -46.71
C ARG A 2 -18.21 -16.03 -46.06
N MET A 3 -18.14 -17.11 -45.31
CA MET A 3 -19.27 -17.65 -44.55
C MET A 3 -19.78 -16.61 -43.54
N SER A 4 -21.11 -16.42 -43.47
CA SER A 4 -21.74 -15.50 -42.51
C SER A 4 -21.43 -15.91 -41.07
N ARG A 5 -21.44 -14.94 -40.16
CA ARG A 5 -21.19 -15.14 -38.73
C ARG A 5 -22.14 -16.19 -38.15
N ASP A 6 -23.42 -16.09 -38.46
CA ASP A 6 -24.44 -16.97 -37.89
C ASP A 6 -24.27 -18.41 -38.35
N ARG A 7 -23.87 -18.61 -39.61
CA ARG A 7 -23.57 -19.96 -40.13
C ARG A 7 -22.32 -20.56 -39.47
N LYS A 8 -21.33 -19.74 -39.11
CA LYS A 8 -20.16 -20.21 -38.34
C LYS A 8 -20.55 -20.58 -36.91
N ILE A 9 -21.42 -19.79 -36.28
CA ILE A 9 -21.94 -20.08 -34.93
C ILE A 9 -22.72 -21.38 -34.95
N ALA A 10 -23.66 -21.56 -35.90
CA ALA A 10 -24.45 -22.78 -36.03
C ALA A 10 -23.58 -24.03 -36.19
N ARG A 11 -22.55 -23.99 -37.06
CA ARG A 11 -21.60 -25.11 -37.21
C ARG A 11 -20.78 -25.37 -35.94
N PHE A 12 -20.44 -24.31 -35.21
CA PHE A 12 -19.74 -24.44 -33.94
C PHE A 12 -20.62 -25.10 -32.88
N ASP A 13 -21.88 -24.68 -32.77
CA ASP A 13 -22.87 -25.25 -31.86
C ASP A 13 -23.16 -26.70 -32.18
N GLU A 14 -23.28 -27.06 -33.45
CA GLU A 14 -23.47 -28.45 -33.88
C GLU A 14 -22.30 -29.34 -33.41
N LYS A 15 -21.06 -28.90 -33.66
CA LYS A 15 -19.86 -29.68 -33.33
C LYS A 15 -19.57 -29.72 -31.82
N TYR A 16 -19.86 -28.65 -31.09
CA TYR A 16 -19.49 -28.48 -29.67
C TYR A 16 -20.71 -28.42 -28.74
N ARG A 17 -21.85 -28.94 -29.16
CA ARG A 17 -23.11 -28.99 -28.36
C ARG A 17 -22.87 -29.56 -26.96
N HIS A 18 -22.16 -30.69 -26.88
CA HIS A 18 -21.82 -31.38 -25.64
C HIS A 18 -20.89 -30.56 -24.70
N LYS A 19 -20.24 -29.51 -25.20
CA LYS A 19 -19.39 -28.59 -24.43
C LYS A 19 -20.04 -27.23 -24.18
N GLY A 20 -21.34 -27.10 -24.51
CA GLY A 20 -22.12 -25.86 -24.35
C GLY A 20 -22.03 -24.88 -25.51
N GLY A 21 -21.41 -25.28 -26.63
CA GLY A 21 -21.41 -24.51 -27.88
C GLY A 21 -20.88 -23.08 -27.76
N PHE A 22 -21.36 -22.21 -28.64
CA PHE A 22 -21.03 -20.80 -28.71
C PHE A 22 -21.48 -20.03 -27.47
N ALA A 23 -22.60 -20.43 -26.84
CA ALA A 23 -23.05 -19.85 -25.59
C ALA A 23 -21.97 -19.98 -24.49
N LYS A 24 -21.37 -21.18 -24.36
CA LYS A 24 -20.26 -21.38 -23.43
C LYS A 24 -18.99 -20.63 -23.86
N PHE A 25 -18.70 -20.58 -25.15
CA PHE A 25 -17.57 -19.80 -25.68
C PHE A 25 -17.70 -18.31 -25.29
N LYS A 26 -18.88 -17.73 -25.50
CA LYS A 26 -19.20 -16.35 -25.14
C LYS A 26 -19.09 -16.12 -23.63
N GLN A 27 -19.65 -17.03 -22.82
CA GLN A 27 -19.53 -16.97 -21.36
C GLN A 27 -18.06 -16.90 -20.91
N MET A 28 -17.20 -17.76 -21.45
CA MET A 28 -15.77 -17.79 -21.07
C MET A 28 -15.04 -16.50 -21.48
N VAL A 29 -15.43 -15.87 -22.60
CA VAL A 29 -14.93 -14.55 -23.01
C VAL A 29 -15.37 -13.48 -22.03
N ASP A 30 -16.65 -13.48 -21.63
CA ASP A 30 -17.22 -12.52 -20.69
C ASP A 30 -16.59 -12.65 -19.28
N GLU A 31 -16.20 -13.87 -18.90
CA GLU A 31 -15.40 -14.17 -17.70
C GLU A 31 -13.92 -13.75 -17.81
N LEU A 32 -13.48 -13.22 -18.94
CA LEU A 32 -12.11 -12.79 -19.24
C LEU A 32 -11.07 -13.93 -19.21
N ARG A 33 -11.44 -15.15 -19.57
CA ARG A 33 -10.53 -16.31 -19.63
C ARG A 33 -9.40 -16.12 -20.65
N THR A 34 -8.35 -16.92 -20.61
CA THR A 34 -7.28 -16.91 -21.63
C THR A 34 -7.72 -17.67 -22.88
N LEU A 35 -7.07 -17.37 -24.02
CA LEU A 35 -7.27 -18.17 -25.23
C LEU A 35 -6.81 -19.62 -25.06
N GLU A 36 -5.83 -19.89 -24.18
CA GLU A 36 -5.46 -21.25 -23.82
C GLU A 36 -6.59 -21.95 -23.04
N GLU A 37 -7.17 -21.29 -22.04
CA GLU A 37 -8.27 -21.85 -21.24
C GLU A 37 -9.51 -22.14 -22.09
N ILE A 38 -9.86 -21.21 -22.98
CA ILE A 38 -10.96 -21.39 -23.93
C ILE A 38 -10.61 -22.51 -24.92
N GLY A 39 -9.39 -22.51 -25.47
CA GLY A 39 -8.94 -23.56 -26.38
C GLY A 39 -8.98 -24.93 -25.74
N ALA A 40 -8.43 -25.08 -24.54
CA ALA A 40 -8.41 -26.33 -23.79
C ALA A 40 -9.81 -26.89 -23.54
N HIS A 41 -10.78 -26.03 -23.18
CA HIS A 41 -12.18 -26.45 -23.00
C HIS A 41 -12.73 -27.12 -24.27
N PHE A 42 -12.55 -26.49 -25.43
CA PHE A 42 -13.08 -27.00 -26.69
C PHE A 42 -12.17 -28.01 -27.42
N GLY A 43 -10.91 -28.17 -27.00
CA GLY A 43 -9.93 -29.05 -27.64
C GLY A 43 -9.19 -28.40 -28.81
N PHE A 44 -8.88 -27.11 -28.70
CA PHE A 44 -8.17 -26.32 -29.72
C PHE A 44 -6.82 -25.81 -29.24
N SER A 45 -5.94 -25.57 -30.21
CA SER A 45 -4.78 -24.72 -29.98
C SER A 45 -5.20 -23.27 -29.72
N ARG A 46 -4.34 -22.53 -29.01
CA ARG A 46 -4.50 -21.08 -28.77
C ARG A 46 -4.72 -20.29 -30.06
N GLN A 47 -4.00 -20.63 -31.14
CA GLN A 47 -4.10 -19.94 -32.43
C GLN A 47 -5.48 -20.16 -33.09
N ASN A 48 -6.00 -21.38 -33.04
CA ASN A 48 -7.34 -21.69 -33.55
C ASN A 48 -8.41 -20.94 -32.74
N THR A 49 -8.27 -20.89 -31.41
CA THR A 49 -9.16 -20.10 -30.56
C THR A 49 -9.14 -18.61 -30.91
N ALA A 50 -7.97 -18.05 -31.22
CA ALA A 50 -7.85 -16.65 -31.64
C ALA A 50 -8.56 -16.38 -32.97
N GLY A 51 -8.44 -17.31 -33.93
CA GLY A 51 -9.12 -17.24 -35.23
C GLY A 51 -10.64 -17.35 -35.11
N LEU A 52 -11.13 -18.25 -34.25
CA LEU A 52 -12.56 -18.39 -33.93
C LEU A 52 -13.09 -17.14 -33.24
N TYR A 53 -12.39 -16.62 -32.23
CA TYR A 53 -12.77 -15.38 -31.56
C TYR A 53 -12.92 -14.23 -32.54
N ARG A 54 -11.90 -13.98 -33.39
CA ARG A 54 -11.98 -12.92 -34.40
C ARG A 54 -13.16 -13.14 -35.36
N SER A 55 -13.44 -14.39 -35.72
CA SER A 55 -14.55 -14.75 -36.60
C SER A 55 -15.92 -14.53 -35.95
N PHE A 56 -16.04 -14.71 -34.64
CA PHE A 56 -17.29 -14.56 -33.90
C PHE A 56 -17.55 -13.13 -33.41
N PHE A 57 -16.51 -12.37 -33.06
CA PHE A 57 -16.66 -11.06 -32.43
C PHE A 57 -16.21 -9.89 -33.33
N GLY A 58 -15.61 -10.18 -34.49
CA GLY A 58 -15.19 -9.16 -35.45
C GLY A 58 -13.96 -8.35 -35.01
N GLU A 59 -13.35 -8.69 -33.88
CA GLU A 59 -12.25 -7.94 -33.28
C GLU A 59 -11.15 -8.86 -32.73
N PRO A 60 -9.91 -8.35 -32.54
CA PRO A 60 -8.85 -9.12 -31.91
C PRO A 60 -9.06 -9.28 -30.40
N TYR A 61 -8.57 -10.39 -29.84
CA TYR A 61 -8.66 -10.70 -28.40
C TYR A 61 -7.94 -9.70 -27.48
N ASN A 62 -7.15 -8.78 -28.04
CA ASN A 62 -6.40 -7.78 -27.28
C ASN A 62 -7.30 -6.94 -26.36
N LYS A 63 -8.54 -6.64 -26.76
CA LYS A 63 -9.48 -5.89 -25.90
C LYS A 63 -9.81 -6.64 -24.61
N ILE A 64 -10.04 -7.95 -24.69
CA ILE A 64 -10.28 -8.81 -23.52
C ILE A 64 -9.01 -8.92 -22.67
N GLN A 65 -7.85 -9.04 -23.31
CA GLN A 65 -6.57 -9.05 -22.60
C GLN A 65 -6.31 -7.75 -21.83
N MET A 66 -6.65 -6.59 -22.40
CA MET A 66 -6.55 -5.29 -21.70
C MET A 66 -7.52 -5.24 -20.51
N LYS A 67 -8.80 -5.58 -20.71
CA LYS A 67 -9.80 -5.65 -19.62
C LYS A 67 -9.33 -6.54 -18.47
N ARG A 68 -8.72 -7.69 -18.78
CA ARG A 68 -8.15 -8.59 -17.77
C ARG A 68 -6.96 -7.99 -17.03
N LYS A 69 -6.05 -7.32 -17.75
CA LYS A 69 -4.92 -6.61 -17.12
C LYS A 69 -5.43 -5.55 -16.16
N ASP A 70 -6.47 -4.80 -16.54
CA ASP A 70 -7.06 -3.75 -15.71
C ASP A 70 -7.78 -4.32 -14.48
N LYS A 71 -8.56 -5.40 -14.64
CA LYS A 71 -9.19 -6.11 -13.52
C LYS A 71 -8.14 -6.58 -12.51
N ARG A 72 -7.10 -7.27 -12.97
CA ARG A 72 -5.99 -7.72 -12.12
C ARG A 72 -5.27 -6.54 -11.44
N ALA A 73 -5.09 -5.42 -12.16
CA ALA A 73 -4.48 -4.23 -11.58
C ALA A 73 -5.35 -3.61 -10.49
N ARG A 74 -6.68 -3.52 -10.67
CA ARG A 74 -7.62 -3.03 -9.65
C ARG A 74 -7.65 -3.94 -8.42
N GLU A 75 -7.73 -5.25 -8.61
CA GLU A 75 -7.68 -6.22 -7.51
C GLU A 75 -6.34 -6.14 -6.74
N ALA A 76 -5.22 -6.05 -7.46
CA ALA A 76 -3.91 -5.87 -6.84
C ALA A 76 -3.82 -4.55 -6.06
N ARG A 77 -4.37 -3.44 -6.58
CA ARG A 77 -4.44 -2.16 -5.85
C ARG A 77 -5.28 -2.30 -4.58
N ARG A 78 -6.48 -2.88 -4.66
CA ARG A 78 -7.36 -3.09 -3.51
C ARG A 78 -6.70 -3.93 -2.42
N ARG A 79 -6.05 -5.04 -2.80
CA ARG A 79 -5.26 -5.85 -1.85
C ARG A 79 -4.07 -5.07 -1.29
N SER A 80 -3.44 -4.24 -2.12
CA SER A 80 -2.29 -3.45 -1.71
C SER A 80 -2.64 -2.34 -0.72
N THR A 81 -3.88 -1.85 -0.71
CA THR A 81 -4.36 -0.82 0.22
C THR A 81 -5.00 -1.42 1.48
N ASP A 82 -5.32 -2.71 1.50
CA ASP A 82 -5.78 -3.39 2.71
C ASP A 82 -4.60 -3.67 3.66
N LEU A 83 -4.37 -2.74 4.59
CA LEU A 83 -3.26 -2.82 5.54
C LEU A 83 -3.38 -4.03 6.47
N THR A 84 -4.59 -4.45 6.82
CA THR A 84 -4.83 -5.59 7.72
C THR A 84 -4.48 -6.90 7.03
N ALA A 85 -4.95 -7.10 5.80
CA ALA A 85 -4.62 -8.28 5.01
C ALA A 85 -3.10 -8.38 4.75
N ARG A 86 -2.46 -7.25 4.40
CA ARG A 86 -1.00 -7.19 4.19
C ARG A 86 -0.20 -7.48 5.44
N LEU A 87 -0.63 -6.97 6.59
CA LEU A 87 0.03 -7.26 7.86
C LEU A 87 0.02 -8.76 8.15
N LYS A 88 -1.13 -9.42 7.95
CA LYS A 88 -1.27 -10.88 8.09
C LYS A 88 -0.37 -11.64 7.11
N GLU A 89 -0.34 -11.21 5.84
CA GLU A 89 0.52 -11.81 4.82
C GLU A 89 2.02 -11.68 5.15
N TYR A 90 2.48 -10.49 5.53
CA TYR A 90 3.88 -10.26 5.87
C TYR A 90 4.33 -11.03 7.10
N LYS A 91 3.47 -11.14 8.12
CA LYS A 91 3.73 -12.00 9.28
C LYS A 91 3.85 -13.48 8.85
N LYS A 92 2.93 -13.98 8.03
CA LYS A 92 2.98 -15.35 7.50
C LYS A 92 4.26 -15.63 6.69
N GLN A 93 4.76 -14.64 5.96
CA GLN A 93 5.99 -14.73 5.17
C GLN A 93 7.29 -14.46 5.95
N GLY A 94 7.22 -14.18 7.27
CA GLY A 94 8.39 -13.81 8.08
C GLY A 94 9.02 -12.46 7.70
N LYS A 95 8.31 -11.58 7.00
CA LYS A 95 8.81 -10.26 6.56
C LYS A 95 8.59 -9.20 7.63
N GLU A 96 9.25 -9.36 8.78
CA GLU A 96 9.04 -8.54 9.98
C GLU A 96 9.18 -7.03 9.72
N ARG A 97 10.22 -6.60 9.00
CA ARG A 97 10.43 -5.18 8.67
C ARG A 97 9.26 -4.60 7.86
N SER A 98 8.72 -5.37 6.92
CA SER A 98 7.58 -4.95 6.10
C SER A 98 6.28 -4.96 6.92
N ALA A 99 6.11 -5.96 7.80
CA ALA A 99 4.99 -6.03 8.74
C ALA A 99 4.99 -4.81 9.67
N LYS A 100 6.13 -4.48 10.29
CA LYS A 100 6.29 -3.33 11.19
C LYS A 100 6.01 -2.00 10.48
N LYS A 101 6.52 -1.80 9.26
CA LYS A 101 6.18 -0.61 8.46
C LYS A 101 4.67 -0.52 8.15
N THR A 102 4.06 -1.63 7.77
CA THR A 102 2.62 -1.70 7.48
C THR A 102 1.79 -1.43 8.72
N PHE A 103 2.23 -1.94 9.87
CA PHE A 103 1.60 -1.70 11.17
C PHE A 103 1.58 -0.20 11.52
N TYR A 104 2.72 0.49 11.47
CA TYR A 104 2.73 1.93 11.75
C TYR A 104 1.95 2.75 10.73
N THR A 105 1.93 2.31 9.47
CA THR A 105 1.05 2.92 8.45
C THR A 105 -0.42 2.79 8.87
N LYS A 106 -0.82 1.64 9.40
CA LYS A 106 -2.17 1.42 9.93
C LYS A 106 -2.45 2.31 11.14
N VAL A 107 -1.53 2.37 12.10
CA VAL A 107 -1.65 3.21 13.31
C VAL A 107 -1.89 4.68 12.95
N VAL A 108 -1.08 5.23 12.03
CA VAL A 108 -1.25 6.61 11.57
C VAL A 108 -2.57 6.81 10.83
N LYS A 109 -2.97 5.86 9.98
CA LYS A 109 -4.26 5.91 9.28
C LYS A 109 -5.41 5.98 10.28
N ASP A 110 -5.48 5.03 11.21
CA ASP A 110 -6.57 4.95 12.18
C ASP A 110 -6.63 6.23 13.02
N LYS A 111 -5.47 6.75 13.46
CA LYS A 111 -5.41 7.99 14.24
C LYS A 111 -5.85 9.21 13.44
N ALA A 112 -5.44 9.33 12.18
CA ALA A 112 -5.85 10.42 11.31
C ALA A 112 -7.36 10.40 11.03
N GLU A 113 -7.92 9.22 10.74
CA GLU A 113 -9.37 9.06 10.55
C GLU A 113 -10.16 9.38 11.82
N GLN A 114 -9.69 8.95 12.99
CA GLN A 114 -10.30 9.30 14.29
C GLN A 114 -10.32 10.81 14.55
N LEU A 115 -9.32 11.54 14.06
CA LEU A 115 -9.24 13.00 14.18
C LEU A 115 -10.04 13.73 13.07
N GLY A 116 -10.73 13.00 12.19
CA GLY A 116 -11.56 13.56 11.13
C GLY A 116 -10.82 13.95 9.85
N TYR A 117 -9.56 13.55 9.68
CA TYR A 117 -8.83 13.79 8.43
C TYR A 117 -9.28 12.83 7.32
N ASN A 118 -9.27 13.30 6.07
CA ASN A 118 -9.47 12.43 4.91
C ASN A 118 -8.18 11.66 4.62
N VAL A 119 -8.23 10.33 4.57
CA VAL A 119 -7.02 9.50 4.35
C VAL A 119 -7.16 8.66 3.10
N GLU A 120 -6.24 8.84 2.16
CA GLU A 120 -6.14 8.03 0.95
C GLU A 120 -4.87 7.16 0.99
N LEU A 121 -5.04 5.86 0.72
CA LEU A 121 -3.93 4.93 0.52
C LEU A 121 -3.66 4.73 -0.97
N ILE A 122 -2.45 5.06 -1.40
CA ILE A 122 -2.03 4.99 -2.79
C ILE A 122 -1.00 3.87 -2.95
N ALA A 123 -1.35 2.83 -3.70
CA ALA A 123 -0.44 1.74 -4.02
C ALA A 123 -0.28 1.58 -5.54
N LYS A 124 0.97 1.60 -6.02
CA LYS A 124 1.30 1.12 -7.36
C LYS A 124 1.55 -0.39 -7.29
N ARG A 125 1.42 -1.06 -8.44
CA ARG A 125 1.36 -2.53 -8.61
C ARG A 125 2.24 -3.36 -7.66
N ASN A 126 3.49 -2.91 -7.41
CA ASN A 126 4.46 -3.54 -6.51
C ASN A 126 5.17 -2.54 -5.57
N SER A 127 4.60 -1.34 -5.34
CA SER A 127 5.26 -0.33 -4.50
C SER A 127 4.86 -0.47 -3.04
N ALA A 128 5.68 0.12 -2.16
CA ALA A 128 5.22 0.45 -0.82
C ALA A 128 3.94 1.30 -0.90
N VAL A 129 3.02 1.09 0.04
CA VAL A 129 1.83 1.92 0.20
C VAL A 129 2.30 3.32 0.56
N LYS A 130 1.81 4.31 -0.20
CA LYS A 130 1.90 5.71 0.15
C LYS A 130 0.61 6.12 0.81
N MET A 131 0.68 7.15 1.65
CA MET A 131 -0.48 7.71 2.30
C MET A 131 -0.57 9.19 1.93
N LYS A 132 -1.79 9.64 1.71
CA LYS A 132 -2.16 11.05 1.59
C LYS A 132 -3.15 11.35 2.71
N ILE A 133 -2.91 12.41 3.46
CA ILE A 133 -3.80 12.90 4.52
C ILE A 133 -4.25 14.29 4.10
N ASN A 134 -5.55 14.47 3.88
CA ASN A 134 -6.13 15.58 3.13
C ASN A 134 -5.42 15.74 1.77
N GLU A 135 -4.80 16.89 1.52
CA GLU A 135 -4.03 17.14 0.31
C GLU A 135 -2.52 16.83 0.44
N ASN A 136 -2.06 16.43 1.63
CA ASN A 136 -0.66 16.26 1.96
C ASN A 136 -0.16 14.82 1.77
N MET A 137 0.89 14.64 0.98
CA MET A 137 1.63 13.39 0.87
C MET A 137 2.52 13.18 2.09
N VAL A 138 2.37 12.05 2.76
CA VAL A 138 3.10 11.75 4.00
C VAL A 138 3.98 10.50 3.88
N ASN A 139 5.16 10.55 4.49
CA ASN A 139 5.99 9.37 4.72
C ASN A 139 5.94 8.96 6.19
N ILE A 140 5.73 7.67 6.45
CA ILE A 140 5.56 7.13 7.80
C ILE A 140 6.73 6.21 8.15
N SER A 141 7.34 6.48 9.30
CA SER A 141 8.40 5.67 9.91
C SER A 141 8.09 5.47 11.39
N GLY A 142 8.14 4.25 11.91
CA GLY A 142 7.98 4.01 13.35
C GLY A 142 9.28 3.61 14.05
N THR A 143 9.25 3.50 15.38
CA THR A 143 10.45 3.31 16.21
C THR A 143 11.26 2.11 15.71
N ASN A 144 12.47 2.36 15.23
CA ASN A 144 13.36 1.29 14.80
C ASN A 144 14.23 0.80 15.96
N THR A 145 14.98 1.72 16.57
CA THR A 145 16.03 1.38 17.52
C THR A 145 16.19 2.51 18.53
N GLU A 146 16.16 2.15 19.80
CA GLU A 146 16.58 3.01 20.90
C GLU A 146 18.11 3.11 20.90
N THR A 147 18.65 4.33 21.01
CA THR A 147 20.08 4.57 21.10
C THR A 147 20.38 5.41 22.33
N ILE A 148 21.11 4.83 23.28
CA ILE A 148 21.66 5.56 24.41
C ILE A 148 22.89 6.31 23.93
N TYR A 149 22.87 7.64 23.98
CA TYR A 149 23.98 8.46 23.47
C TYR A 149 24.93 8.93 24.57
N HIS A 150 24.44 9.06 25.80
CA HIS A 150 25.22 9.58 26.92
C HIS A 150 24.74 8.98 28.23
N ILE A 151 25.68 8.40 29.00
CA ILE A 151 25.47 7.84 30.33
C ILE A 151 26.27 8.68 31.34
N PRO A 152 25.70 9.79 31.82
CA PRO A 152 26.37 10.61 32.84
C PRO A 152 26.42 9.90 34.19
N ARG A 153 27.53 10.02 34.91
CA ARG A 153 27.76 9.38 36.24
C ARG A 153 26.72 9.72 37.33
N LYS A 154 25.93 10.81 37.18
CA LYS A 154 24.95 11.30 38.17
C LYS A 154 23.61 11.75 37.57
N ARG A 155 23.32 11.43 36.31
CA ARG A 155 22.03 11.78 35.68
C ARG A 155 21.48 10.58 34.92
N ARG A 156 20.19 10.64 34.56
CA ARG A 156 19.60 9.61 33.71
C ARG A 156 20.24 9.67 32.30
N PRO A 157 20.42 8.51 31.65
CA PRO A 157 20.92 8.46 30.29
C PRO A 157 20.03 9.27 29.34
N SER A 158 20.65 9.92 28.35
CA SER A 158 19.89 10.55 27.27
C SER A 158 19.59 9.51 26.19
N ILE A 159 18.31 9.16 26.09
CA ILE A 159 17.78 8.20 25.12
C ILE A 159 17.30 8.94 23.87
N TYR A 160 17.68 8.40 22.72
CA TYR A 160 17.35 8.93 21.41
C TYR A 160 16.81 7.85 20.50
N TYR A 161 15.91 8.24 19.60
CA TYR A 161 15.33 7.36 18.60
C TYR A 161 15.74 7.83 17.22
N ARG A 162 16.33 6.92 16.46
CA ARG A 162 16.78 7.20 15.09
C ARG A 162 15.78 6.68 14.08
N PHE A 163 15.40 7.54 13.15
CA PHE A 163 14.50 7.19 12.06
C PHE A 163 15.17 7.45 10.73
N ALA A 164 15.00 6.51 9.80
CA ALA A 164 15.36 6.71 8.40
C ALA A 164 14.39 7.71 7.77
N ILE A 165 14.95 8.66 7.03
CA ILE A 165 14.20 9.64 6.26
C ILE A 165 14.10 9.13 4.81
N THR A 166 12.98 9.43 4.15
CA THR A 166 12.83 9.14 2.72
C THR A 166 13.75 10.04 1.90
N SER A 167 14.46 9.48 0.91
CA SER A 167 15.21 10.27 -0.06
C SER A 167 14.31 10.99 -1.06
N ARG A 168 13.05 10.55 -1.19
CA ARG A 168 12.07 11.17 -2.07
C ARG A 168 11.31 12.27 -1.33
N PRO A 169 11.14 13.45 -1.95
CA PRO A 169 10.38 14.53 -1.34
C PRO A 169 8.92 14.12 -1.14
N VAL A 170 8.40 14.56 0.01
CA VAL A 170 7.01 14.46 0.48
C VAL A 170 6.70 15.76 1.21
N ASP A 171 5.43 16.01 1.54
CA ASP A 171 5.07 17.24 2.26
C ASP A 171 5.46 17.11 3.75
N TYR A 172 5.13 15.96 4.35
CA TYR A 172 5.41 15.70 5.76
C TYR A 172 6.02 14.31 5.99
N CYS A 173 6.88 14.22 6.99
CA CYS A 173 7.29 12.95 7.60
C CYS A 173 6.59 12.78 8.95
N ILE A 174 5.95 11.63 9.14
CA ILE A 174 5.32 11.23 10.40
C ILE A 174 6.18 10.15 11.04
N PHE A 175 6.78 10.48 12.17
CA PHE A 175 7.55 9.55 12.98
C PHE A 175 6.73 9.07 14.16
N VAL A 176 6.54 7.75 14.27
CA VAL A 176 5.76 7.12 15.33
C VAL A 176 6.68 6.56 16.39
N LEU A 177 6.62 7.10 17.59
CA LEU A 177 7.29 6.59 18.77
C LEU A 177 6.33 5.69 19.56
N ASP A 178 6.56 4.39 19.47
CA ASP A 178 6.01 3.37 20.37
C ASP A 178 6.99 3.14 21.52
N LEU A 179 6.63 3.60 22.72
CA LEU A 179 7.44 3.46 23.93
C LEU A 179 7.00 2.25 24.78
N GLY A 180 5.85 1.63 24.46
CA GLY A 180 5.35 0.44 25.14
C GLY A 180 4.88 0.63 26.59
N GLU A 181 4.99 1.84 27.16
CA GLU A 181 4.63 2.14 28.56
C GLU A 181 3.13 2.45 28.76
N GLU A 182 2.44 2.89 27.71
CA GLU A 182 1.03 3.30 27.76
C GLU A 182 0.15 2.37 26.88
N GLU A 183 -1.10 2.15 27.29
CA GLU A 183 -2.10 1.38 26.52
C GLU A 183 -3.05 2.32 25.75
N GLY A 184 -3.71 1.78 24.72
CA GLY A 184 -4.73 2.51 23.97
C GLY A 184 -4.19 3.67 23.12
N ASN A 185 -4.93 4.78 23.09
CA ASN A 185 -4.70 5.90 22.16
C ASN A 185 -3.46 6.75 22.48
N ASP A 186 -2.94 6.66 23.70
CA ASP A 186 -1.81 7.46 24.17
C ASP A 186 -0.46 6.74 24.03
N ARG A 187 -0.50 5.43 23.75
CA ARG A 187 0.67 4.57 23.46
C ARG A 187 1.67 5.17 22.48
N TYR A 188 1.18 5.91 21.49
CA TYR A 188 2.00 6.43 20.40
C TYR A 188 2.17 7.94 20.49
N THR A 189 3.42 8.39 20.51
CA THR A 189 3.76 9.79 20.24
C THR A 189 4.06 9.96 18.76
N TYR A 190 3.43 10.94 18.12
CA TYR A 190 3.62 11.26 16.71
C TYR A 190 4.51 12.51 16.59
N TYR A 191 5.49 12.51 15.70
CA TYR A 191 6.19 13.72 15.29
C TYR A 191 5.87 13.99 13.83
N ILE A 192 5.19 15.09 13.55
CA ILE A 192 4.71 15.46 12.21
C ILE A 192 5.52 16.65 11.74
N ILE A 193 6.53 16.38 10.91
CA ILE A 193 7.57 17.34 10.56
C ILE A 193 7.49 17.63 9.05
N PRO A 194 7.38 18.90 8.62
CA PRO A 194 7.52 19.27 7.22
C PRO A 194 8.84 18.72 6.66
N PHE A 195 8.82 18.15 5.46
CA PHE A 195 10.02 17.52 4.90
C PHE A 195 11.19 18.52 4.76
N GLU A 196 10.90 19.77 4.40
CA GLU A 196 11.87 20.86 4.27
C GLU A 196 12.59 21.22 5.58
N GLU A 197 11.97 20.98 6.73
CA GLU A 197 12.55 21.26 8.05
C GLU A 197 13.58 20.19 8.47
N ILE A 198 13.66 19.07 7.74
CA ILE A 198 14.54 17.95 8.02
C ILE A 198 15.89 18.17 7.30
N LYS A 199 16.79 18.90 7.97
CA LYS A 199 18.11 19.27 7.42
C LYS A 199 19.10 18.09 7.25
N HIS A 200 18.82 16.92 7.81
CA HIS A 200 19.73 15.76 7.73
C HIS A 200 19.26 14.81 6.63
N LEU A 201 20.18 14.37 5.76
CA LEU A 201 19.83 13.65 4.53
C LEU A 201 19.35 12.20 4.74
N THR A 202 19.71 11.55 5.86
CA THR A 202 19.50 10.10 6.01
C THR A 202 18.82 9.68 7.31
N LEU A 203 19.13 10.36 8.43
CA LEU A 203 18.59 10.03 9.75
C LEU A 203 18.13 11.28 10.50
N ILE A 204 17.00 11.15 11.19
CA ILE A 204 16.54 12.11 12.20
C ILE A 204 16.61 11.47 13.58
N THR A 205 16.96 12.29 14.57
CA THR A 205 17.02 11.87 15.97
C THR A 205 15.93 12.59 16.75
N LEU A 206 15.04 11.82 17.36
CA LEU A 206 13.97 12.32 18.22
C LEU A 206 14.26 11.92 19.67
N LYS A 207 13.92 12.82 20.61
CA LYS A 207 14.05 12.56 22.04
C LYS A 207 12.68 12.27 22.64
N ASP A 208 12.67 11.42 23.64
CA ASP A 208 11.49 11.24 24.48
C ASP A 208 11.48 12.20 25.70
N ARG A 209 10.31 12.28 26.36
CA ARG A 209 10.04 12.94 27.65
C ARG A 209 11.06 12.61 28.74
N TYR A 210 11.75 11.46 28.69
CA TYR A 210 12.77 11.10 29.69
C TYR A 210 14.03 11.98 29.74
N SER A 211 14.14 13.01 28.90
CA SER A 211 15.19 14.03 29.03
C SER A 211 14.81 15.14 30.03
N ASP A 212 14.95 14.82 31.33
CA ASP A 212 15.21 15.78 32.42
C ASP A 212 14.18 16.91 32.63
N TYR A 213 13.04 16.60 33.27
CA TYR A 213 12.07 17.60 33.78
C TYR A 213 12.63 18.51 34.89
N ARG A 214 13.88 18.33 35.33
CA ARG A 214 14.55 19.23 36.27
C ARG A 214 15.54 20.13 35.52
N ARG A 215 15.09 21.36 35.26
CA ARG A 215 15.88 22.58 34.97
C ARG A 215 16.41 22.74 33.54
N LYS A 216 15.63 23.45 32.74
CA LYS A 216 16.11 24.75 32.26
C LYS A 216 15.28 25.85 32.92
N ARG A 217 15.94 26.78 33.63
CA ARG A 217 15.33 28.07 34.03
C ARG A 217 14.82 28.89 32.82
N SER A 218 15.13 28.46 31.59
CA SER A 218 14.91 29.21 30.35
C SER A 218 13.76 28.71 29.46
N GLY A 219 12.95 27.72 29.87
CA GLY A 219 11.76 27.31 29.10
C GLY A 219 12.03 26.68 27.72
N GLU A 220 13.28 26.46 27.32
CA GLU A 220 13.59 25.92 26.00
C GLU A 220 13.23 24.43 25.87
N PRO A 221 12.61 24.01 24.74
CA PRO A 221 12.20 22.65 24.53
C PRO A 221 13.40 21.67 24.44
N PRO A 222 13.21 20.39 24.84
CA PRO A 222 14.28 19.38 24.92
C PRO A 222 14.87 18.96 23.57
N SER A 223 14.16 19.23 22.47
CA SER A 223 14.56 18.93 21.09
C SER A 223 14.05 20.03 20.14
N LYS A 224 14.82 20.34 19.09
CA LYS A 224 14.39 21.26 18.01
C LYS A 224 13.10 20.82 17.32
N TYR A 225 12.77 19.52 17.38
CA TYR A 225 11.55 18.96 16.82
C TYR A 225 10.40 18.84 17.81
N ALA A 226 10.56 19.29 19.07
CA ALA A 226 9.49 19.21 20.06
C ALA A 226 8.23 19.98 19.63
N LYS A 227 8.38 21.06 18.85
CA LYS A 227 7.26 21.82 18.26
C LYS A 227 6.37 20.98 17.32
N TYR A 228 6.88 19.87 16.80
CA TYR A 228 6.19 18.98 15.87
C TYR A 228 5.54 17.78 16.56
N ARG A 229 5.65 17.69 17.89
CA ARG A 229 5.08 16.60 18.67
C ARG A 229 3.56 16.69 18.68
N ASN A 230 2.91 15.61 18.25
CA ASN A 230 1.47 15.46 18.05
C ASN A 230 0.85 16.62 17.27
N ALA A 231 1.63 17.25 16.38
CA ALA A 231 1.25 18.44 15.63
C ALA A 231 0.33 18.12 14.45
N TRP A 232 -0.76 17.38 14.71
CA TRP A 232 -1.73 16.93 13.70
C TRP A 232 -2.36 18.10 12.94
N GLN A 233 -2.49 19.26 13.59
CA GLN A 233 -3.00 20.48 12.98
C GLN A 233 -2.20 20.95 11.76
N LEU A 234 -0.96 20.49 11.57
CA LEU A 234 -0.15 20.79 10.39
C LEU A 234 -0.64 20.07 9.13
N LEU A 235 -1.46 19.03 9.28
CA LEU A 235 -1.99 18.23 8.16
C LEU A 235 -3.40 18.66 7.74
N LYS A 236 -3.94 19.75 8.31
CA LYS A 236 -5.25 20.29 7.95
C LYS A 236 -5.25 20.78 6.51
#